data_AF-A0A840EWL8-F1
#
_entry.id   AF-A0A840EWL8-F1
#
_cell.length_a   1.000
_cell.length_b   1.000
_cell.length_c   1.000
_cell.angle_alpha   90.00
_cell.angle_beta   90.00
_cell.angle_gamma   90.00
#
_symmetry.space_group_name_H-M   'P 1'
#
loop_
_entity.id
_entity.type
_entity.pdbx_description
1 polymer ?
#
loop_
_entity_poly.entity_id
_entity_poly.type
_entity_poly.pdbx_seq_one_letter_code
_entity_poly.pdbx_strand_id
1 'polypeptide(L)'
;MKRIITPILSFFILITALSCNIKNEKTTLEIEDNNRHYYPILQGQELEVVFPIKNIGENTFILKDIITSCGCLIPKSSINAIPAGEEARLFLTYNSNKNIGYVKHYITLYGNFADTNKIELTFDVRVVPDAHYTKDYEELYQEEKNKAGNIEDMVDGNENNKGYYLDENFTEHHLSN
;
A
#
# COMPACT_ATOMS: atom_id res chain seq x y z
N MET A 1 19.63 -80.61 11.82
CA MET A 1 19.21 -79.76 10.69
C MET A 1 18.29 -78.67 11.22
N LYS A 2 18.79 -77.45 11.43
CA LYS A 2 18.01 -76.32 11.98
C LYS A 2 17.62 -75.40 10.82
N ARG A 3 16.34 -75.35 10.46
CA ARG A 3 15.80 -74.45 9.45
C ARG A 3 15.53 -73.09 10.10
N ILE A 4 16.39 -72.12 9.83
CA ILE A 4 16.27 -70.72 10.26
C ILE A 4 15.34 -70.03 9.26
N ILE A 5 14.09 -69.80 9.65
CA ILE A 5 13.07 -69.16 8.83
C ILE A 5 13.05 -67.67 9.17
N THR A 6 13.71 -66.89 8.29
CA THR A 6 13.48 -65.48 7.92
C THR A 6 13.31 -64.41 9.02
N PRO A 7 14.32 -63.55 9.26
CA PRO A 7 14.12 -62.24 9.90
C PRO A 7 13.88 -61.16 8.82
N ILE A 8 13.02 -61.41 7.82
CA ILE A 8 12.73 -60.42 6.76
C ILE A 8 11.51 -59.57 7.13
N LEU A 9 10.62 -60.08 7.99
CA LEU A 9 9.43 -59.36 8.44
C LEU A 9 9.74 -58.28 9.51
N SER A 10 10.90 -58.35 10.17
CA SER A 10 11.32 -57.39 11.21
C SER A 10 12.02 -56.15 10.67
N PHE A 11 12.49 -56.16 9.41
CA PHE A 11 13.19 -55.02 8.82
C PHE A 11 12.24 -54.02 8.14
N PHE A 12 11.02 -54.45 7.80
CA PHE A 12 10.03 -53.60 7.15
C PHE A 12 9.28 -52.66 8.13
N ILE A 13 9.35 -52.94 9.44
CA ILE A 13 8.72 -52.13 10.49
C ILE A 13 9.56 -50.91 10.90
N LEU A 14 10.84 -50.85 10.50
CA LEU A 14 11.74 -49.74 10.87
C LEU A 14 11.70 -48.56 9.88
N ILE A 15 11.05 -48.71 8.72
CA ILE A 15 11.05 -47.70 7.64
C ILE A 15 9.84 -46.75 7.72
N THR A 16 8.83 -47.02 8.54
CA THR A 16 7.58 -46.23 8.60
C THR A 16 7.62 -45.01 9.51
N ALA A 17 8.76 -44.69 10.14
CA ALA A 17 8.87 -43.58 11.10
C ALA A 17 9.48 -42.29 10.53
N LEU A 18 9.61 -42.13 9.21
CA LEU A 18 9.75 -40.80 8.60
C LEU A 18 8.37 -40.13 8.51
N SER A 19 7.76 -39.85 9.66
CA SER A 19 6.72 -38.83 9.73
C SER A 19 7.37 -37.48 9.45
N CYS A 20 7.13 -36.96 8.25
CA CYS A 20 7.42 -35.56 7.94
C CYS A 20 6.62 -34.70 8.91
N ASN A 21 7.29 -34.11 9.89
CA ASN A 21 6.70 -33.11 10.75
C ASN A 21 6.51 -31.87 9.89
N ILE A 22 5.29 -31.61 9.41
CA ILE A 22 4.92 -30.29 8.91
C ILE A 22 4.90 -29.39 10.15
N LYS A 23 6.09 -28.93 10.55
CA LYS A 23 6.21 -27.81 11.47
C LYS A 23 5.64 -26.61 10.73
N ASN A 24 4.82 -25.81 11.42
CA ASN A 24 4.53 -24.45 10.98
C ASN A 24 5.86 -23.68 11.04
N GLU A 25 6.66 -23.85 10.00
CA GLU A 25 8.02 -23.33 9.92
C GLU A 25 7.94 -21.84 9.68
N LYS A 26 7.82 -21.10 10.78
CA LYS A 26 7.83 -19.66 10.79
C LYS A 26 9.26 -19.14 10.60
N THR A 27 9.42 -17.95 10.05
CA THR A 27 10.73 -17.32 9.86
C THR A 27 10.72 -15.82 10.16
N THR A 28 11.90 -15.22 10.23
CA THR A 28 12.10 -13.80 10.49
C THR A 28 12.71 -13.15 9.25
N LEU A 29 12.13 -12.02 8.85
CA LEU A 29 12.66 -11.21 7.76
C LEU A 29 13.33 -9.95 8.30
N GLU A 30 14.40 -9.56 7.64
CA GLU A 30 15.04 -8.26 7.76
C GLU A 30 14.68 -7.44 6.51
N ILE A 31 14.20 -6.22 6.72
CA ILE A 31 13.87 -5.28 5.64
C ILE A 31 14.83 -4.12 5.71
N GLU A 32 15.54 -3.89 4.62
CA GLU A 32 16.45 -2.77 4.48
C GLU A 32 15.68 -1.47 4.18
N ASP A 33 16.03 -0.41 4.92
CA ASP A 33 15.46 0.94 4.79
C ASP A 33 13.92 0.95 4.82
N ASN A 34 13.30 0.40 5.86
CA ASN A 34 11.88 0.62 6.10
C ASN A 34 11.63 2.07 6.58
N ASN A 35 10.52 2.70 6.17
CA ASN A 35 10.23 4.14 6.30
C ASN A 35 11.06 5.02 5.34
N ARG A 36 10.86 4.84 4.04
CA ARG A 36 11.60 5.58 3.00
C ARG A 36 11.00 6.94 2.71
N HIS A 37 11.86 7.90 2.41
CA HIS A 37 11.47 9.25 2.00
C HIS A 37 11.96 9.48 0.57
N TYR A 38 11.03 9.64 -0.37
CA TYR A 38 11.37 9.95 -1.76
C TYR A 38 11.37 11.45 -2.01
N TYR A 39 12.20 11.87 -2.96
CA TYR A 39 12.14 13.24 -3.48
C TYR A 39 10.78 13.54 -4.09
N PRO A 40 10.37 14.82 -4.11
CA PRO A 40 9.11 15.21 -4.73
C PRO A 40 9.02 14.78 -6.20
N ILE A 41 7.82 14.38 -6.62
CA ILE A 41 7.50 13.99 -8.01
C ILE A 41 6.37 14.85 -8.55
N LEU A 42 6.26 14.97 -9.87
CA LEU A 42 5.14 15.64 -10.51
C LEU A 42 3.91 14.72 -10.53
N GLN A 43 2.72 15.32 -10.42
CA GLN A 43 1.47 14.61 -10.60
C GLN A 43 1.44 13.90 -11.96
N GLY A 44 1.01 12.64 -11.94
CA GLY A 44 0.94 11.79 -13.13
C GLY A 44 2.23 11.03 -13.44
N GLN A 45 3.33 11.30 -12.73
CA GLN A 45 4.51 10.45 -12.79
C GLN A 45 4.29 9.12 -12.05
N GLU A 46 4.95 8.08 -12.56
CA GLU A 46 5.08 6.81 -11.86
C GLU A 46 6.40 6.76 -11.08
N LEU A 47 6.33 6.26 -9.85
CA LEU A 47 7.49 6.02 -8.99
C LEU A 47 7.67 4.52 -8.79
N GLU A 48 8.87 4.01 -9.10
CA GLU A 48 9.24 2.64 -8.77
C GLU A 48 9.77 2.56 -7.34
N VAL A 49 9.17 1.67 -6.55
CA VAL A 49 9.48 1.46 -5.13
C VAL A 49 9.99 0.03 -4.97
N VAL A 50 11.19 -0.15 -4.42
CA VAL A 50 11.85 -1.46 -4.34
C VAL A 50 12.33 -1.74 -2.93
N PHE A 51 11.72 -2.69 -2.21
CA PHE A 51 12.19 -3.10 -0.88
C PHE A 51 13.05 -4.37 -0.97
N PRO A 52 14.33 -4.34 -0.58
CA PRO A 52 15.14 -5.53 -0.31
C PRO A 52 14.61 -6.20 0.96
N ILE A 53 14.37 -7.50 0.85
CA ILE A 53 13.83 -8.32 1.93
C ILE A 53 14.74 -9.53 2.05
N LYS A 54 15.40 -9.66 3.20
CA LYS A 54 16.29 -10.77 3.50
C LYS A 54 15.64 -11.70 4.50
N ASN A 55 15.70 -13.01 4.25
CA ASN A 55 15.27 -14.00 5.22
C ASN A 55 16.43 -14.36 6.15
N ILE A 56 16.36 -13.90 7.39
CA ILE A 56 17.40 -14.12 8.40
C ILE A 56 17.09 -15.30 9.34
N GLY A 57 15.92 -15.93 9.19
CA GLY A 57 15.56 -17.11 9.96
C GLY A 57 16.05 -18.42 9.32
N GLU A 58 15.76 -19.52 10.01
CA GLU A 58 16.20 -20.87 9.60
C GLU A 58 15.26 -21.55 8.59
N ASN A 59 14.05 -21.02 8.45
CA ASN A 59 13.00 -21.59 7.62
C ASN A 59 12.74 -20.74 6.37
N THR A 60 12.23 -21.35 5.30
CA THR A 60 11.83 -20.60 4.09
C THR A 60 10.65 -19.68 4.39
N PHE A 61 10.77 -18.40 4.02
CA PHE A 61 9.64 -17.48 4.03
C PHE A 61 8.69 -17.82 2.89
N ILE A 62 7.38 -17.84 3.18
CA ILE A 62 6.32 -18.04 2.22
C ILE A 62 5.40 -16.83 2.30
N LEU A 63 5.32 -16.09 1.20
CA LEU A 63 4.41 -14.97 1.08
C LEU A 63 2.99 -15.48 0.89
N LYS A 64 2.06 -15.02 1.73
CA LYS A 64 0.65 -15.35 1.63
C LYS A 64 -0.11 -14.28 0.85
N ASP A 65 0.11 -13.01 1.17
CA ASP A 65 -0.62 -11.91 0.57
C ASP A 65 0.13 -10.57 0.73
N ILE A 66 -0.20 -9.60 -0.14
CA ILE A 66 0.25 -8.22 -0.08
C ILE A 66 -0.97 -7.31 -0.13
N ILE A 67 -1.17 -6.52 0.92
CA ILE A 67 -2.25 -5.53 0.99
C ILE A 67 -1.64 -4.14 0.98
N THR A 68 -2.05 -3.30 0.03
CA THR A 68 -1.61 -1.90 -0.09
C THR A 68 -2.66 -0.95 0.49
N SER A 69 -2.22 0.20 1.00
CA SER A 69 -3.12 1.22 1.56
C SER A 69 -3.98 1.94 0.52
N CYS A 70 -3.65 1.83 -0.77
CA CYS A 70 -4.29 2.53 -1.89
C CYS A 70 -4.15 1.71 -3.17
N GLY A 71 -5.20 1.69 -4.00
CA GLY A 71 -5.16 1.07 -5.34
C GLY A 71 -4.24 1.75 -6.35
N CYS A 72 -3.57 2.84 -5.96
CA CYS A 72 -2.53 3.51 -6.72
C CYS A 72 -1.16 2.81 -6.64
N LEU A 73 -1.03 1.76 -5.82
CA LEU A 73 0.16 0.93 -5.68
C LEU A 73 -0.06 -0.43 -6.31
N ILE A 74 0.78 -0.76 -7.28
CA ILE A 74 0.70 -2.01 -8.05
C ILE A 74 1.96 -2.84 -7.76
N PRO A 75 1.85 -3.98 -7.05
CA PRO A 75 2.96 -4.91 -6.89
C PRO A 75 3.33 -5.51 -8.25
N LYS A 76 4.62 -5.41 -8.62
CA LYS A 76 5.19 -6.07 -9.81
C LYS A 76 5.89 -7.39 -9.47
N SER A 77 6.25 -7.60 -8.21
CA SER A 77 7.09 -8.74 -7.81
C SER A 77 6.32 -10.06 -7.77
N SER A 78 6.97 -11.14 -8.21
CA SER A 78 6.49 -12.52 -8.15
C SER A 78 7.07 -13.31 -6.97
N ILE A 79 7.49 -12.63 -5.90
CA ILE A 79 8.04 -13.29 -4.70
C ILE A 79 6.96 -14.18 -4.11
N ASN A 80 7.11 -15.49 -4.27
CA ASN A 80 6.28 -16.48 -3.59
C ASN A 80 6.97 -17.00 -2.32
N ALA A 81 8.30 -17.10 -2.35
CA ALA A 81 9.09 -17.60 -1.25
C ALA A 81 10.51 -17.01 -1.25
N ILE A 82 11.14 -16.94 -0.07
CA ILE A 82 12.54 -16.54 0.12
C ILE A 82 13.23 -17.60 0.98
N PRO A 83 14.18 -18.38 0.45
CA PRO A 83 14.92 -19.39 1.23
C PRO A 83 15.66 -18.77 2.43
N ALA A 84 16.02 -19.58 3.41
CA ALA A 84 16.80 -19.13 4.56
C ALA A 84 18.16 -18.55 4.12
N GLY A 85 18.52 -17.37 4.61
CA GLY A 85 19.75 -16.67 4.29
C GLY A 85 19.73 -15.86 2.99
N GLU A 86 18.72 -16.05 2.13
CA GLU A 86 18.62 -15.41 0.82
C GLU A 86 17.89 -14.05 0.88
N GLU A 87 18.07 -13.25 -0.17
CA GLU A 87 17.44 -11.95 -0.35
C GLU A 87 16.54 -11.94 -1.60
N ALA A 88 15.40 -11.26 -1.50
CA ALA A 88 14.54 -10.94 -2.64
C ALA A 88 14.13 -9.47 -2.64
N ARG A 89 13.69 -8.97 -3.80
CA ARG A 89 13.27 -7.57 -3.98
C ARG A 89 11.79 -7.45 -4.28
N LEU A 90 11.06 -6.73 -3.44
CA LEU A 90 9.66 -6.41 -3.66
C LEU A 90 9.55 -5.12 -4.48
N PHE A 91 9.23 -5.28 -5.75
CA PHE A 91 8.97 -4.19 -6.70
C PHE A 91 7.50 -3.78 -6.64
N LEU A 92 7.25 -2.48 -6.49
CA LEU A 92 5.95 -1.85 -6.65
C LEU A 92 6.06 -0.64 -7.59
N THR A 93 4.96 -0.30 -8.24
CA THR A 93 4.82 0.96 -8.96
C THR A 93 3.72 1.78 -8.32
N TYR A 94 4.05 3.03 -7.99
CA TYR A 94 3.13 4.02 -7.47
C TYR A 94 2.71 4.99 -8.56
N ASN A 95 1.40 5.12 -8.78
CA ASN A 95 0.82 6.08 -9.71
C ASN A 95 0.32 7.33 -8.97
N SER A 96 0.95 8.48 -9.23
CA SER A 96 0.67 9.73 -8.51
C SER A 96 -0.55 10.51 -9.01
N ASN A 97 -1.22 10.09 -10.10
CA ASN A 97 -2.31 10.87 -10.72
C ASN A 97 -3.41 11.32 -9.74
N LYS A 98 -3.71 10.48 -8.73
CA LYS A 98 -4.80 10.71 -7.78
C LYS A 98 -4.36 11.36 -6.47
N ASN A 99 -3.12 11.82 -6.38
CA ASN A 99 -2.54 12.34 -5.14
C ASN A 99 -1.89 13.70 -5.41
N ILE A 100 -2.08 14.65 -4.51
CA ILE A 100 -1.41 15.96 -4.50
C ILE A 100 -0.96 16.25 -3.07
N GLY A 101 0.21 16.85 -2.92
CA GLY A 101 0.80 17.18 -1.63
C GLY A 101 1.57 16.01 -1.01
N TYR A 102 1.76 16.06 0.31
CA TYR A 102 2.48 15.02 1.04
C TYR A 102 1.59 13.78 1.21
N VAL A 103 2.10 12.62 0.81
CA VAL A 103 1.43 11.34 0.96
C VAL A 103 2.36 10.31 1.58
N LYS A 104 1.78 9.46 2.42
CA LYS A 104 2.46 8.34 3.07
C LYS A 104 1.71 7.06 2.79
N HIS A 105 2.42 6.04 2.37
CA HIS A 105 1.89 4.78 1.89
C HIS A 105 2.36 3.62 2.76
N TYR A 106 1.46 2.65 2.93
CA TYR A 106 1.69 1.45 3.72
C TYR A 106 1.47 0.20 2.85
N ILE A 107 2.40 -0.74 2.93
CA ILE A 107 2.34 -2.04 2.26
C ILE A 107 2.44 -3.11 3.34
N THR A 108 1.35 -3.82 3.57
CA THR A 108 1.29 -4.91 4.55
C THR A 108 1.57 -6.24 3.87
N LEU A 109 2.60 -6.94 4.32
CA LEU A 109 2.94 -8.30 3.93
C LEU A 109 2.35 -9.29 4.94
N TYR A 110 1.73 -10.35 4.42
CA TYR A 110 1.27 -11.49 5.20
C TYR A 110 2.04 -12.75 4.82
N GLY A 111 2.39 -13.57 5.81
CA GLY A 111 3.19 -14.78 5.59
C GLY A 111 3.44 -15.54 6.89
N ASN A 112 4.32 -16.53 6.82
CA ASN A 112 4.73 -17.37 7.95
C ASN A 112 5.77 -16.67 8.85
N PHE A 113 5.45 -15.50 9.38
CA PHE A 113 6.37 -14.78 10.26
C PHE A 113 6.45 -15.41 11.67
N ALA A 114 7.65 -15.37 12.28
CA ALA A 114 7.93 -15.88 13.61
C ALA A 114 7.20 -15.09 14.70
N ASP A 115 7.49 -13.79 14.76
CA ASP A 115 7.16 -12.91 15.88
C ASP A 115 5.84 -12.15 15.69
N THR A 116 5.32 -12.12 14.47
CA THR A 116 4.16 -11.33 14.07
C THR A 116 3.30 -12.12 13.07
N ASN A 117 2.10 -11.65 12.76
CA ASN A 117 1.28 -12.19 11.68
C ASN A 117 1.46 -11.40 10.37
N LYS A 118 2.07 -10.22 10.43
CA LYS A 118 2.27 -9.32 9.29
C LYS A 118 3.44 -8.37 9.51
N ILE A 119 3.99 -7.87 8.41
CA ILE A 119 5.02 -6.82 8.40
C ILE A 119 4.47 -5.65 7.59
N GLU A 120 4.71 -4.43 8.03
CA GLU A 120 4.31 -3.22 7.31
C GLU A 120 5.54 -2.47 6.78
N LEU A 121 5.57 -2.27 5.46
CA LEU A 121 6.55 -1.45 4.77
C LEU A 121 5.96 -0.07 4.53
N THR A 122 6.79 0.96 4.66
CA THR A 122 6.31 2.34 4.59
C THR A 122 7.23 3.21 3.74
N PHE A 123 6.62 4.09 2.94
CA PHE A 123 7.33 5.19 2.31
C PHE A 123 6.45 6.44 2.17
N ASP A 124 7.06 7.60 2.01
CA ASP A 124 6.39 8.86 1.71
C ASP A 124 7.04 9.64 0.57
N VAL A 125 6.24 10.50 -0.04
CA VAL A 125 6.61 11.35 -1.17
C VAL A 125 5.72 12.59 -1.18
N ARG A 126 6.22 13.69 -1.76
CA ARG A 126 5.42 14.88 -2.06
C ARG A 126 5.08 14.91 -3.54
N VAL A 127 3.80 14.91 -3.88
CA VAL A 127 3.33 15.07 -5.25
C VAL A 127 3.04 16.55 -5.52
N VAL A 128 3.69 17.10 -6.53
CA VAL A 128 3.58 18.50 -6.93
C VAL A 128 2.67 18.58 -8.16
N PRO A 129 1.65 19.46 -8.18
CA PRO A 129 0.83 19.66 -9.36
C PRO A 129 1.65 20.18 -10.53
N ASP A 130 1.13 20.00 -11.75
CA ASP A 130 1.78 20.53 -12.96
C ASP A 130 1.90 22.06 -12.91
N ALA A 131 2.96 22.61 -13.51
CA ALA A 131 3.19 24.05 -13.53
C ALA A 131 2.14 24.83 -14.34
N HIS A 132 1.44 24.17 -15.28
CA HIS A 132 0.33 24.75 -16.04
C HIS A 132 -1.01 24.67 -15.31
N TYR A 133 -1.04 24.14 -14.08
CA TYR A 133 -2.23 24.17 -13.24
C TYR A 133 -2.52 25.60 -12.78
N THR A 134 -3.45 26.26 -13.45
CA THR A 134 -4.07 27.49 -12.96
C THR A 134 -5.29 27.10 -12.14
N LYS A 135 -5.31 27.47 -10.85
CA LYS A 135 -6.52 27.33 -10.03
C LYS A 135 -7.68 28.04 -10.70
N ASP A 136 -8.83 27.39 -10.81
CA ASP A 136 -10.01 28.05 -11.30
C ASP A 136 -10.55 29.06 -10.26
N TYR A 137 -11.44 29.94 -10.72
CA TYR A 137 -12.01 30.97 -9.85
C TYR A 137 -12.76 30.37 -8.66
N GLU A 138 -13.44 29.25 -8.85
CA GLU A 138 -14.21 28.59 -7.80
C GLU A 138 -13.28 28.07 -6.70
N GLU A 139 -12.18 27.42 -7.06
CA GLU A 139 -11.17 26.92 -6.13
C GLU A 139 -10.54 28.05 -5.33
N LEU A 140 -10.16 29.15 -5.99
CA LEU A 140 -9.62 30.34 -5.31
C LEU A 140 -10.62 30.95 -4.33
N TYR A 141 -11.87 31.12 -4.76
CA TYR A 141 -12.95 31.66 -3.92
C TYR A 141 -13.19 30.77 -2.69
N GLN A 142 -13.28 29.45 -2.87
CA GLN A 142 -13.48 28.53 -1.76
C GLN A 142 -12.26 28.52 -0.82
N GLU A 143 -11.04 28.65 -1.32
CA GLU A 143 -9.86 28.78 -0.46
C GLU A 143 -9.88 30.06 0.40
N GLU A 144 -10.28 31.19 -0.19
CA GLU A 144 -10.42 32.46 0.55
C GLU A 144 -11.50 32.37 1.62
N LYS A 145 -12.66 31.82 1.28
CA LYS A 145 -13.78 31.59 2.20
C LYS A 145 -13.40 30.66 3.35
N ASN A 146 -12.71 29.55 3.04
CA ASN A 146 -12.19 28.61 4.05
C ASN A 146 -11.15 29.27 4.97
N LYS A 147 -10.24 30.09 4.43
CA LYS A 147 -9.27 30.86 5.23
C LYS A 147 -9.94 31.93 6.09
N ALA A 148 -11.01 32.54 5.60
CA ALA A 148 -11.84 33.48 6.35
C ALA A 148 -12.74 32.80 7.40
N GLY A 149 -12.68 31.46 7.52
CA GLY A 149 -13.38 30.70 8.55
C GLY A 149 -14.86 30.43 8.25
N ASN A 150 -15.27 30.47 6.97
CA ASN A 150 -16.62 30.12 6.51
C ASN A 150 -17.74 30.94 7.18
N ILE A 151 -17.47 32.22 7.49
CA ILE A 151 -18.41 33.11 8.20
C ILE A 151 -19.74 33.25 7.44
N GLU A 152 -19.72 33.31 6.11
CA GLU A 152 -20.93 33.39 5.27
C GLU A 152 -21.78 32.12 5.34
N ASP A 153 -21.18 30.92 5.34
CA ASP A 153 -21.93 29.65 5.48
C ASP A 153 -22.59 29.51 6.86
N MET A 154 -22.04 30.17 7.88
CA MET A 154 -22.63 30.18 9.22
C MET A 154 -23.90 31.02 9.31
N VAL A 155 -24.05 32.01 8.43
CA VAL A 155 -25.21 32.92 8.39
C VAL A 155 -26.24 32.45 7.37
N ASP A 156 -25.79 32.08 6.17
CA ASP A 156 -26.66 31.80 5.02
C ASP A 156 -26.89 30.30 4.77
N GLY A 157 -26.15 29.43 5.46
CA GLY A 157 -26.19 27.97 5.29
C GLY A 157 -25.42 27.49 4.05
N ASN A 158 -25.17 26.17 3.95
CA ASN A 158 -24.43 25.57 2.84
C ASN A 158 -25.13 25.83 1.49
N GLU A 159 -24.40 26.37 0.51
CA GLU A 159 -24.91 26.69 -0.84
C GLU A 159 -25.60 25.50 -1.53
N ASN A 160 -25.14 24.27 -1.29
CA ASN A 160 -25.78 23.06 -1.84
C ASN A 160 -27.20 22.82 -1.31
N ASN A 161 -27.59 23.46 -0.20
CA ASN A 161 -28.95 23.36 0.35
C ASN A 161 -29.97 24.21 -0.43
N LYS A 162 -29.52 25.19 -1.22
CA LYS A 162 -30.42 26.04 -2.00
C LYS A 162 -30.95 25.32 -3.24
N GLY A 163 -30.23 24.33 -3.76
CA GLY A 163 -30.68 23.44 -4.85
C GLY A 163 -30.82 24.12 -6.23
N TYR A 164 -30.52 25.41 -6.33
CA TYR A 164 -30.46 26.19 -7.57
C TYR A 164 -29.62 27.46 -7.31
N TYR A 165 -29.07 28.05 -8.37
CA TYR A 165 -28.46 29.38 -8.35
C TYR A 165 -29.25 30.31 -9.27
N LEU A 166 -29.35 31.58 -8.90
CA LEU A 166 -29.90 32.64 -9.76
C LEU A 166 -28.72 33.50 -10.23
N ASP A 167 -28.70 33.81 -11.53
CA ASP A 167 -27.79 34.80 -12.08
C ASP A 167 -28.21 36.19 -11.60
N GLU A 168 -27.48 36.72 -10.62
CA GLU A 168 -27.65 38.10 -10.17
C GLU A 168 -27.21 39.04 -11.28
N ASN A 169 -28.11 39.35 -12.23
CA ASN A 169 -28.16 40.61 -12.98
C ASN A 169 -29.35 40.65 -13.94
N PHE A 170 -30.56 40.93 -13.43
CA PHE A 170 -31.65 41.52 -14.22
C PHE A 170 -32.50 42.48 -13.38
N THR A 171 -31.84 43.40 -12.66
CA THR A 171 -32.50 44.61 -12.15
C THR A 171 -31.52 45.76 -12.17
N GLU A 172 -31.50 46.53 -13.26
CA GLU A 172 -32.07 47.88 -13.25
C GLU A 172 -31.93 48.56 -14.63
N HIS A 173 -32.85 49.51 -14.84
CA HIS A 173 -32.99 50.40 -15.99
C HIS A 173 -33.49 49.77 -17.30
N HIS A 174 -34.81 49.80 -17.50
CA HIS A 174 -35.41 50.77 -18.43
C HIS A 174 -36.94 50.87 -18.21
N LEU A 175 -37.35 51.83 -17.37
CA LEU A 175 -38.60 52.56 -17.55
C LEU A 175 -38.23 54.01 -17.88
N SER A 176 -38.32 54.39 -19.15
CA SER A 176 -38.89 55.67 -19.65
C SER A 176 -38.56 55.88 -21.14
N ASN A 177 -39.55 55.63 -21.99
CA ASN A 177 -40.16 56.59 -22.91
C ASN A 177 -41.28 55.90 -23.70
#